data_AF-A0A139XVM5-F1
#
_entry.id   AF-A0A139XVM5-F1
#
_cell.length_a   1.000
_cell.length_b   1.000
_cell.length_c   1.000
_cell.angle_alpha   90.00
_cell.angle_beta   90.00
_cell.angle_gamma   90.00
#
_symmetry.space_group_name_H-M   'P 1'
#
loop_
_entity.id
_entity.type
_entity.pdbx_description
1 polymer ?
#
loop_
_entity_poly.entity_id
_entity_poly.type
_entity_poly.pdbx_seq_one_letter_code
_entity_poly.pdbx_strand_id
1 'polypeptide(L)'
;QEDGSFNLQSIQRIVDELKKEQEAARGSTTDEPQQKTEEITEGAEARETEQKVKDFVYSEGVDMESYVSGSQGSYMQKALKKFYDPQSLLEPSGLKAYFEFHIGIIEDTSKWLSHRSRYYRSSIEPTVLSGLALARVFAASLEVVLAEAVNEIENLERLRYQKADREAFERARKNRKLGVFVLRLRELSWMLDAVFGEVSGTTRAYRCPQVCVTVSCRWTCEMKKTLPAEVDSLVALTTRLASIFETIQAFIDADVYIGCLPGAGKSPTFEHREAEATLARHAHNLSSNVGEFQRLLKGTGGKLLQLRERMLDFASLFKPGH
;
A
#
# COMPACT_ATOMS: atom_id res chain seq x y z
N GLN A 1 35.34 5.84 5.54
CA GLN A 1 34.83 4.81 4.62
C GLN A 1 33.99 3.90 5.45
N GLU A 2 32.67 4.12 5.46
CA GLU A 2 31.70 3.24 6.11
C GLU A 2 30.87 2.61 4.99
N ASP A 3 30.93 1.28 4.92
CA ASP A 3 30.13 0.46 4.02
C ASP A 3 28.65 0.60 4.37
N GLY A 4 27.94 1.40 3.56
CA GLY A 4 26.48 1.54 3.60
C GLY A 4 25.77 0.33 2.98
N SER A 5 26.14 -0.90 3.34
CA SER A 5 25.41 -2.09 2.90
C SER A 5 24.15 -2.25 3.76
N PHE A 6 23.01 -1.86 3.21
CA PHE A 6 21.68 -2.06 3.78
C PHE A 6 21.41 -3.56 3.94
N ASN A 7 21.28 -4.04 5.18
CA ASN A 7 21.14 -5.46 5.49
C ASN A 7 19.64 -5.86 5.50
N LEU A 8 19.22 -6.77 4.62
CA LEU A 8 17.86 -7.34 4.55
C LEU A 8 17.36 -7.92 5.89
N GLN A 9 18.25 -8.29 6.82
CA GLN A 9 17.88 -8.70 8.18
C GLN A 9 17.21 -7.58 9.00
N SER A 10 17.48 -6.31 8.67
CA SER A 10 16.81 -5.16 9.29
C SER A 10 15.32 -5.10 8.94
N ILE A 11 14.95 -5.53 7.73
CA ILE A 11 13.57 -5.47 7.22
C ILE A 11 12.68 -6.50 7.93
N GLN A 12 13.16 -7.73 8.11
CA GLN A 12 12.45 -8.73 8.90
C GLN A 12 12.32 -8.28 10.36
N ARG A 13 13.36 -7.66 10.91
CA ARG A 13 13.33 -7.08 12.26
C ARG A 13 12.30 -5.96 12.39
N ILE A 14 12.12 -5.13 11.38
CA ILE A 14 11.08 -4.08 11.34
C ILE A 14 9.68 -4.71 11.33
N VAL A 15 9.44 -5.74 10.51
CA VAL A 15 8.15 -6.46 10.50
C VAL A 15 7.88 -7.14 11.84
N ASP A 16 8.91 -7.76 12.43
CA ASP A 16 8.79 -8.42 13.73
C ASP A 16 8.63 -7.41 14.88
N GLU A 17 9.24 -6.23 14.80
CA GLU A 17 9.05 -5.11 15.74
C GLU A 17 7.63 -4.54 15.62
N LEU A 18 7.12 -4.33 14.40
CA LEU A 18 5.74 -3.89 14.15
C LEU A 18 4.72 -4.90 14.70
N LYS A 19 4.96 -6.21 14.53
CA LYS A 19 4.13 -7.27 15.12
C LYS A 19 4.21 -7.30 16.64
N LYS A 20 5.40 -7.16 17.22
CA LYS A 20 5.59 -7.13 18.68
C LYS A 20 4.94 -5.91 19.33
N GLU A 21 5.01 -4.74 18.69
CA GLU A 21 4.34 -3.53 19.18
C GLU A 21 2.81 -3.65 19.13
N GLN A 22 2.27 -4.38 18.15
CA GLN A 22 0.86 -4.73 18.06
C GLN A 22 0.43 -5.72 19.16
N GLU A 23 1.24 -6.75 19.44
CA GLU A 23 0.99 -7.73 20.51
C GLU A 23 1.09 -7.10 21.91
N ALA A 24 2.06 -6.21 22.13
CA ALA A 24 2.20 -5.45 23.36
C ALA A 24 1.04 -4.47 23.60
N ALA A 25 0.42 -3.95 22.53
CA ALA A 25 -0.76 -3.08 22.62
C ALA A 25 -2.06 -3.86 22.94
N ARG A 26 -2.11 -5.16 22.64
CA ARG A 26 -3.29 -6.01 22.84
C ARG A 26 -3.41 -6.68 24.21
N GLY A 27 -2.40 -6.55 25.07
CA GLY A 27 -2.48 -7.04 26.45
C GLY A 27 -2.75 -8.53 26.56
N SER A 28 -1.68 -9.34 26.45
CA SER A 28 -1.58 -10.74 26.92
C SER A 28 -2.90 -11.50 27.16
N THR A 29 -3.41 -12.12 26.10
CA THR A 29 -4.07 -13.42 26.21
C THR A 29 -3.57 -14.31 25.08
N THR A 30 -2.59 -15.13 25.42
CA THR A 30 -2.22 -16.35 24.68
C THR A 30 -3.42 -17.28 24.63
N ASP A 31 -3.89 -17.57 23.42
CA ASP A 31 -4.39 -18.89 23.05
C ASP A 31 -3.89 -19.14 21.62
N GLU A 32 -2.92 -20.06 21.49
CA GLU A 32 -2.44 -20.55 20.20
C GLU A 32 -3.57 -21.26 19.46
N PRO A 33 -3.87 -20.91 18.19
CA PRO A 33 -4.46 -21.87 17.28
C PRO A 33 -3.33 -22.66 16.61
N GLN A 34 -3.40 -23.97 16.79
CA GLN A 34 -2.60 -24.95 16.07
C GLN A 34 -2.48 -24.58 14.58
N GLN A 35 -1.24 -24.45 14.10
CA GLN A 35 -0.92 -24.43 12.67
C GLN A 35 -1.47 -25.70 12.03
N LYS A 36 -2.61 -25.59 11.35
CA LYS A 36 -2.93 -26.50 10.26
C LYS A 36 -1.94 -26.20 9.15
N THR A 37 -1.00 -27.11 8.95
CA THR A 37 -0.20 -27.21 7.73
C THR A 37 -1.15 -27.56 6.59
N GLU A 38 -1.73 -26.55 5.95
CA GLU A 38 -2.32 -26.72 4.63
C GLU A 38 -1.16 -26.65 3.63
N GLU A 39 -0.76 -27.81 3.09
CA GLU A 39 -0.05 -27.89 1.82
C GLU A 39 -0.98 -27.35 0.72
N ILE A 40 -1.07 -26.03 0.61
CA ILE A 40 -1.67 -25.40 -0.54
C ILE A 40 -0.62 -25.47 -1.65
N THR A 41 -0.89 -26.32 -2.64
CA THR A 41 -0.09 -26.36 -3.88
C THR A 41 0.10 -24.93 -4.41
N GLU A 42 1.34 -24.49 -4.63
CA GLU A 42 1.72 -23.11 -5.05
C GLU A 42 0.88 -22.55 -6.23
N GLY A 43 0.27 -23.43 -7.04
CA GLY A 43 -0.63 -23.06 -8.14
C GLY A 43 -2.05 -22.68 -7.74
N ALA A 44 -2.54 -23.07 -6.55
CA ALA A 44 -3.88 -22.74 -6.06
C ALA A 44 -3.92 -21.32 -5.46
N GLU A 45 -2.93 -20.95 -4.64
CA GLU A 45 -2.80 -19.59 -4.08
C GLU A 45 -2.62 -18.54 -5.17
N ALA A 46 -1.81 -18.83 -6.20
CA ALA A 46 -1.60 -17.94 -7.32
C ALA A 46 -2.89 -17.71 -8.14
N ARG A 47 -3.72 -18.75 -8.32
CA ARG A 47 -5.01 -18.65 -9.02
C ARG A 47 -6.05 -17.91 -8.21
N GLU A 48 -6.10 -18.14 -6.90
CA GLU A 48 -6.99 -17.40 -6.01
C GLU A 48 -6.63 -15.91 -5.99
N THR A 49 -5.34 -15.60 -5.92
CA THR A 49 -4.83 -14.23 -5.98
C THR A 49 -5.19 -13.56 -7.31
N GLU A 50 -4.97 -14.24 -8.44
CA GLU A 50 -5.34 -13.71 -9.75
C GLU A 50 -6.86 -13.48 -9.89
N GLN A 51 -7.68 -14.41 -9.37
CA GLN A 51 -9.14 -14.25 -9.39
C GLN A 51 -9.58 -13.06 -8.53
N LYS A 52 -9.01 -12.90 -7.33
CA LYS A 52 -9.27 -11.72 -6.49
C LYS A 52 -8.90 -10.43 -7.21
N VAL A 53 -7.77 -10.38 -7.92
CA VAL A 53 -7.38 -9.21 -8.72
C VAL A 53 -8.35 -8.97 -9.88
N LYS A 54 -8.85 -10.01 -10.55
CA LYS A 54 -9.88 -9.88 -11.60
C LYS A 54 -11.17 -9.28 -11.03
N ASP A 55 -11.71 -9.87 -9.98
CA ASP A 55 -12.94 -9.43 -9.34
C ASP A 55 -12.80 -7.97 -8.88
N PHE A 56 -11.65 -7.63 -8.33
CA PHE A 56 -11.29 -6.27 -7.93
C PHE A 56 -11.28 -5.30 -9.11
N VAL A 57 -10.54 -5.60 -10.19
CA VAL A 57 -10.44 -4.72 -11.38
C VAL A 57 -11.82 -4.44 -11.99
N TYR A 58 -12.72 -5.43 -11.98
CA TYR A 58 -14.06 -5.32 -12.55
C TYR A 58 -15.14 -4.82 -11.58
N SER A 59 -14.85 -4.72 -10.28
CA SER A 59 -15.85 -4.25 -9.31
C SER A 59 -16.24 -2.78 -9.53
N GLU A 60 -17.42 -2.42 -9.06
CA GLU A 60 -17.85 -1.03 -8.97
C GLU A 60 -16.97 -0.34 -7.92
N GLY A 61 -16.41 0.83 -8.26
CA GLY A 61 -15.50 1.53 -7.36
C GLY A 61 -16.17 1.93 -6.06
N VAL A 62 -15.39 2.47 -5.13
CA VAL A 62 -15.92 2.95 -3.86
C VAL A 62 -16.06 4.46 -3.91
N ASP A 63 -17.30 4.93 -3.84
CA ASP A 63 -17.58 6.35 -3.71
C ASP A 63 -17.38 6.85 -2.28
N MET A 64 -16.69 7.98 -2.19
CA MET A 64 -16.51 8.71 -0.95
C MET A 64 -17.64 9.71 -0.79
N GLU A 65 -18.39 9.60 0.31
CA GLU A 65 -19.45 10.55 0.63
C GLU A 65 -18.89 11.97 0.78
N SER A 66 -19.74 12.97 0.55
CA SER A 66 -19.37 14.36 0.81
C SER A 66 -19.30 14.62 2.30
N TYR A 67 -18.28 15.36 2.74
CA TYR A 67 -18.15 15.76 4.13
C TYR A 67 -19.22 16.79 4.51
N VAL A 68 -19.89 16.55 5.64
CA VAL A 68 -20.86 17.47 6.25
C VAL A 68 -20.23 18.06 7.52
N SER A 69 -20.22 19.39 7.64
CA SER A 69 -19.67 20.05 8.84
C SER A 69 -20.35 19.56 10.12
N GLY A 70 -19.55 19.27 11.15
CA GLY A 70 -20.03 18.70 12.42
C GLY A 70 -20.21 17.17 12.40
N SER A 71 -19.87 16.49 11.30
CA SER A 71 -19.96 15.02 11.18
C SER A 71 -18.61 14.30 11.21
N GLN A 72 -17.56 14.92 11.75
CA GLN A 72 -16.17 14.44 11.68
C GLN A 72 -16.00 12.94 11.96
N GLY A 73 -16.64 12.45 13.02
CA GLY A 73 -16.50 11.06 13.49
C GLY A 73 -17.16 10.10 12.52
N SER A 74 -18.45 10.35 12.26
CA SER A 74 -19.23 9.58 11.29
C SER A 74 -18.61 9.59 9.89
N TYR A 75 -18.09 10.73 9.43
CA TYR A 75 -17.39 10.84 8.15
C TYR A 75 -16.16 9.93 8.12
N MET A 76 -15.30 10.01 9.14
CA MET A 76 -14.08 9.20 9.19
C MET A 76 -14.35 7.71 9.37
N GLN A 77 -15.37 7.32 10.13
CA GLN A 77 -15.80 5.94 10.20
C GLN A 77 -16.28 5.43 8.84
N LYS A 78 -17.11 6.19 8.13
CA LYS A 78 -17.57 5.83 6.78
C LYS A 78 -16.42 5.75 5.79
N ALA A 79 -15.47 6.67 5.87
CA ALA A 79 -14.26 6.68 5.06
C ALA A 79 -13.40 5.44 5.34
N LEU A 80 -13.13 5.12 6.60
CA LEU A 80 -12.37 3.93 6.98
C LEU A 80 -13.10 2.63 6.68
N LYS A 81 -14.43 2.61 6.74
CA LYS A 81 -15.22 1.43 6.34
C LYS A 81 -14.90 1.01 4.92
N LYS A 82 -14.54 1.95 4.04
CA LYS A 82 -14.08 1.62 2.70
C LYS A 82 -12.78 0.81 2.71
N PHE A 83 -11.95 0.90 3.73
CA PHE A 83 -10.72 0.13 3.86
C PHE A 83 -10.89 -1.15 4.67
N TYR A 84 -11.95 -1.41 5.42
CA TYR A 84 -12.08 -2.67 6.18
C TYR A 84 -13.34 -3.49 5.85
N ASP A 85 -14.22 -2.99 4.98
CA ASP A 85 -15.38 -3.74 4.49
C ASP A 85 -14.90 -4.86 3.55
N PRO A 86 -15.23 -6.14 3.81
CA PRO A 86 -14.83 -7.27 2.96
C PRO A 86 -15.32 -7.18 1.51
N GLN A 87 -16.36 -6.40 1.24
CA GLN A 87 -16.86 -6.16 -0.12
C GLN A 87 -16.18 -4.99 -0.82
N SER A 88 -15.31 -4.27 -0.12
CA SER A 88 -14.66 -3.08 -0.65
C SER A 88 -13.42 -3.41 -1.46
N LEU A 89 -13.28 -2.68 -2.56
CA LEU A 89 -12.08 -2.61 -3.37
C LEU A 89 -10.85 -2.02 -2.63
N LEU A 90 -10.95 -1.57 -1.38
CA LEU A 90 -9.78 -1.02 -0.66
C LEU A 90 -9.43 -1.84 0.59
N GLU A 91 -10.02 -3.01 0.74
CA GLU A 91 -9.75 -3.90 1.87
C GLU A 91 -8.30 -4.45 1.83
N PRO A 92 -7.56 -4.47 2.98
CA PRO A 92 -6.16 -4.84 3.07
C PRO A 92 -5.81 -6.17 2.45
N SER A 93 -6.60 -7.22 2.66
CA SER A 93 -6.30 -8.54 2.09
C SER A 93 -6.38 -8.50 0.56
N GLY A 94 -7.36 -7.76 0.01
CA GLY A 94 -7.48 -7.50 -1.42
C GLY A 94 -6.31 -6.66 -1.97
N LEU A 95 -5.94 -5.58 -1.27
CA LEU A 95 -4.79 -4.74 -1.66
C LEU A 95 -3.48 -5.51 -1.59
N LYS A 96 -3.29 -6.34 -0.56
CA LYS A 96 -2.12 -7.20 -0.39
C LYS A 96 -2.05 -8.25 -1.50
N ALA A 97 -3.16 -8.92 -1.81
CA ALA A 97 -3.23 -9.83 -2.95
C ALA A 97 -2.87 -9.13 -4.27
N TYR A 98 -3.37 -7.91 -4.46
CA TYR A 98 -3.02 -7.08 -5.61
C TYR A 98 -1.51 -6.78 -5.68
N PHE A 99 -0.91 -6.33 -4.56
CA PHE A 99 0.51 -6.05 -4.50
C PHE A 99 1.36 -7.30 -4.74
N GLU A 100 1.01 -8.45 -4.14
CA GLU A 100 1.71 -9.72 -4.38
C GLU A 100 1.60 -10.17 -5.83
N PHE A 101 0.44 -10.00 -6.47
CA PHE A 101 0.29 -10.27 -7.90
C PHE A 101 1.20 -9.39 -8.76
N HIS A 102 1.26 -8.09 -8.48
CA HIS A 102 2.14 -7.15 -9.16
C HIS A 102 3.62 -7.49 -8.94
N ILE A 103 4.00 -7.79 -7.70
CA ILE A 103 5.35 -8.23 -7.31
C ILE A 103 5.74 -9.51 -8.08
N GLY A 104 4.83 -10.49 -8.18
CA GLY A 104 5.05 -11.73 -8.93
C GLY A 104 5.34 -11.48 -10.42
N ILE A 105 4.64 -10.55 -11.05
CA ILE A 105 4.88 -10.16 -12.45
C ILE A 105 6.27 -9.55 -12.63
N ILE A 106 6.69 -8.67 -11.70
CA ILE A 106 8.03 -8.07 -11.71
C ILE A 106 9.10 -9.16 -11.49
N GLU A 107 8.85 -10.11 -10.58
CA GLU A 107 9.75 -11.23 -10.32
C GLU A 107 9.91 -12.14 -11.53
N ASP A 108 8.83 -12.53 -12.19
CA ASP A 108 8.88 -13.40 -13.36
C ASP A 108 9.57 -12.70 -14.53
N THR A 109 9.31 -11.40 -14.70
CA THR A 109 10.02 -10.55 -15.66
C THR A 109 11.52 -10.50 -15.35
N SER A 110 11.88 -10.29 -14.09
CA SER A 110 13.27 -10.25 -13.61
C SER A 110 13.99 -11.57 -13.83
N LYS A 111 13.37 -12.70 -13.46
CA LYS A 111 13.91 -14.06 -13.66
C LYS A 111 14.19 -14.32 -15.15
N TRP A 112 13.28 -13.92 -16.04
CA TRP A 112 13.50 -14.05 -17.48
C TRP A 112 14.73 -13.25 -17.93
N LEU A 113 14.82 -11.97 -17.54
CA LEU A 113 15.92 -11.10 -17.91
C LEU A 113 17.26 -11.58 -17.33
N SER A 114 17.27 -12.07 -16.10
CA SER A 114 18.46 -12.65 -15.46
C SER A 114 18.94 -13.88 -16.20
N HIS A 115 18.05 -14.78 -16.63
CA HIS A 115 18.43 -15.95 -17.42
C HIS A 115 19.07 -15.56 -18.77
N ARG A 116 18.57 -14.49 -19.40
CA ARG A 116 18.98 -14.06 -20.75
C ARG A 116 20.11 -13.04 -20.80
N SER A 117 20.43 -12.37 -19.69
CA SER A 117 21.41 -11.27 -19.67
C SER A 117 22.29 -11.32 -18.43
N ARG A 118 23.59 -11.55 -18.65
CA ARG A 118 24.61 -11.46 -17.60
C ARG A 118 24.70 -10.06 -16.99
N TYR A 119 24.56 -9.02 -17.81
CA TYR A 119 24.56 -7.64 -17.35
C TYR A 119 23.37 -7.35 -16.43
N TYR A 120 22.17 -7.80 -16.80
CA TYR A 120 20.99 -7.64 -15.95
C TYR A 120 21.20 -8.32 -14.60
N ARG A 121 21.64 -9.59 -14.63
CA ARG A 121 21.92 -10.39 -13.43
C ARG A 121 22.93 -9.73 -12.49
N SER A 122 23.99 -9.13 -13.03
CA SER A 122 25.03 -8.50 -12.21
C SER A 122 24.67 -7.10 -11.72
N SER A 123 23.88 -6.35 -12.49
CA SER A 123 23.82 -4.89 -12.35
C SER A 123 22.43 -4.32 -12.08
N ILE A 124 21.36 -5.11 -12.25
CA ILE A 124 19.97 -4.63 -12.09
C ILE A 124 19.19 -5.55 -11.14
N GLU A 125 19.34 -6.87 -11.30
CA GLU A 125 18.62 -7.87 -10.51
C GLU A 125 18.77 -7.67 -8.98
N PRO A 126 19.96 -7.37 -8.41
CA PRO A 126 20.07 -7.14 -6.97
C PRO A 126 19.18 -5.99 -6.47
N THR A 127 19.13 -4.89 -7.21
CA THR A 127 18.29 -3.71 -6.89
C THR A 127 16.81 -4.03 -7.03
N VAL A 128 16.43 -4.83 -8.05
CA VAL A 128 15.06 -5.32 -8.22
C VAL A 128 14.62 -6.17 -7.03
N LEU A 129 15.44 -7.14 -6.62
CA LEU A 129 15.12 -8.01 -5.47
C LEU A 129 15.00 -7.22 -4.16
N SER A 130 15.85 -6.21 -3.96
CA SER A 130 15.74 -5.29 -2.81
C SER A 130 14.43 -4.50 -2.85
N GLY A 131 14.04 -3.96 -4.01
CA GLY A 131 12.79 -3.24 -4.17
C GLY A 131 11.56 -4.12 -3.93
N LEU A 132 11.58 -5.38 -4.40
CA LEU A 132 10.49 -6.33 -4.16
C LEU A 132 10.36 -6.71 -2.68
N ALA A 133 11.47 -6.88 -1.96
CA ALA A 133 11.43 -7.10 -0.52
C ALA A 133 10.78 -5.91 0.22
N LEU A 134 11.13 -4.66 -0.15
CA LEU A 134 10.49 -3.46 0.38
C LEU A 134 8.99 -3.39 0.06
N ALA A 135 8.60 -3.79 -1.15
CA ALA A 135 7.20 -3.76 -1.59
C ALA A 135 6.33 -4.73 -0.79
N ARG A 136 6.85 -5.93 -0.48
CA ARG A 136 6.18 -6.89 0.39
C ARG A 136 5.97 -6.34 1.80
N VAL A 137 6.97 -5.66 2.34
CA VAL A 137 6.89 -5.02 3.66
C VAL A 137 5.87 -3.89 3.68
N PHE A 138 5.85 -3.08 2.61
CA PHE A 138 4.83 -2.07 2.43
C PHE A 138 3.43 -2.70 2.45
N ALA A 139 3.20 -3.76 1.66
CA ALA A 139 1.91 -4.45 1.59
C ALA A 139 1.49 -5.05 2.94
N ALA A 140 2.43 -5.70 3.65
CA ALA A 140 2.17 -6.25 4.98
C ALA A 140 1.86 -5.18 6.04
N SER A 141 2.42 -3.97 5.89
CA SER A 141 2.20 -2.87 6.84
C SER A 141 0.78 -2.29 6.76
N LEU A 142 0.05 -2.51 5.67
CA LEU A 142 -1.29 -1.94 5.47
C LEU A 142 -2.31 -2.43 6.51
N GLU A 143 -2.25 -3.71 6.87
CA GLU A 143 -3.12 -4.31 7.88
C GLU A 143 -2.92 -3.63 9.25
N VAL A 144 -1.67 -3.29 9.59
CA VAL A 144 -1.30 -2.64 10.86
C VAL A 144 -1.74 -1.18 10.88
N VAL A 145 -1.38 -0.42 9.84
CA VAL A 145 -1.72 1.01 9.73
C VAL A 145 -3.23 1.22 9.77
N LEU A 146 -3.99 0.37 9.06
CA LEU A 146 -5.45 0.45 9.05
C LEU A 146 -6.05 0.13 10.42
N ALA A 147 -5.59 -0.94 11.07
CA ALA A 147 -6.08 -1.32 12.39
C ALA A 147 -5.85 -0.20 13.42
N GLU A 148 -4.70 0.47 13.38
CA GLU A 148 -4.43 1.61 14.26
C GLU A 148 -5.33 2.81 13.91
N ALA A 149 -5.58 3.08 12.63
CA ALA A 149 -6.48 4.17 12.22
C ALA A 149 -7.91 3.95 12.73
N VAL A 150 -8.42 2.72 12.65
CA VAL A 150 -9.73 2.34 13.19
C VAL A 150 -9.76 2.55 14.71
N ASN A 151 -8.76 2.01 15.42
CA ASN A 151 -8.66 2.14 16.87
C ASN A 151 -8.62 3.62 17.33
N GLU A 152 -7.85 4.48 16.66
CA GLU A 152 -7.81 5.90 16.99
C GLU A 152 -9.16 6.57 16.80
N ILE A 153 -9.85 6.34 15.69
CA ILE A 153 -11.18 6.94 15.45
C ILE A 153 -12.22 6.47 16.45
N GLU A 154 -12.26 5.17 16.79
CA GLU A 154 -13.15 4.66 17.84
C GLU A 154 -12.89 5.32 19.19
N ASN A 155 -11.63 5.51 19.56
CA ASN A 155 -11.25 6.17 20.81
C ASN A 155 -11.68 7.64 20.81
N LEU A 156 -11.52 8.36 19.69
CA LEU A 156 -11.95 9.75 19.57
C LEU A 156 -13.47 9.89 19.66
N GLU A 157 -14.23 8.97 19.07
CA GLU A 157 -15.68 8.99 19.22
C GLU A 157 -16.13 8.74 20.66
N ARG A 158 -15.51 7.77 21.36
CA ARG A 158 -15.79 7.53 22.78
C ARG A 158 -15.58 8.78 23.62
N LEU A 159 -14.49 9.52 23.37
CA LEU A 159 -14.20 10.78 24.06
C LEU A 159 -15.30 11.83 23.85
N ARG A 160 -15.84 11.93 22.62
CA ARG A 160 -16.95 12.84 22.32
C ARG A 160 -18.24 12.46 23.03
N TYR A 161 -18.60 11.17 23.03
CA TYR A 161 -19.80 10.69 23.71
C TYR A 161 -19.74 10.88 25.22
N GLN A 162 -18.55 10.78 25.82
CA GLN A 162 -18.36 10.92 27.27
C GLN A 162 -18.39 12.39 27.75
N LYS A 163 -18.61 13.37 26.87
CA LYS A 163 -18.41 14.81 27.16
C LYS A 163 -17.04 15.05 27.83
N ALA A 164 -16.03 14.35 27.34
CA ALA A 164 -14.70 14.39 27.93
C ALA A 164 -14.15 15.82 27.93
N ASP A 165 -13.46 16.18 29.00
CA ASP A 165 -12.84 17.50 29.09
C ASP A 165 -11.62 17.60 28.18
N ARG A 166 -11.09 18.82 28.09
CA ARG A 166 -9.90 19.14 27.29
C ARG A 166 -8.70 18.26 27.61
N GLU A 167 -8.51 17.87 28.87
CA GLU A 167 -7.36 17.07 29.29
C GLU A 167 -7.40 15.66 28.70
N ALA A 168 -8.60 15.10 28.47
CA ALA A 168 -8.76 13.82 27.81
C ALA A 168 -8.35 13.86 26.32
N PHE A 169 -8.72 14.92 25.60
CA PHE A 169 -8.27 15.14 24.22
C PHE A 169 -6.76 15.43 24.12
N GLU A 170 -6.20 16.18 25.07
CA GLU A 170 -4.76 16.41 25.13
C GLU A 170 -3.97 15.13 25.41
N ARG A 171 -4.50 14.23 26.26
CA ARG A 171 -3.92 12.89 26.48
C ARG A 171 -4.00 12.03 25.22
N ALA A 172 -5.15 12.02 24.54
CA ALA A 172 -5.31 11.30 23.27
C ALA A 172 -4.35 11.80 22.19
N ARG A 173 -4.12 13.13 22.12
CA ARG A 173 -3.12 13.73 21.22
C ARG A 173 -1.69 13.26 21.51
N LYS A 174 -1.30 13.11 22.78
CA LYS A 174 0.06 12.71 23.18
C LYS A 174 0.37 11.23 22.96
N ASN A 175 -0.65 10.37 22.94
CA ASN A 175 -0.48 8.91 22.93
C ASN A 175 -0.74 8.27 21.54
N ARG A 176 -0.76 9.05 20.45
CA ARG A 176 -1.07 8.51 19.11
C ARG A 176 0.05 7.69 18.53
N LYS A 177 -0.33 6.52 18.03
CA LYS A 177 0.58 5.59 17.35
C LYS A 177 0.42 5.65 15.84
N LEU A 178 -0.74 6.05 15.32
CA LEU A 178 -1.00 6.12 13.88
C LEU A 178 0.03 6.99 13.17
N GLY A 179 0.39 8.14 13.74
CA GLY A 179 1.39 9.03 13.15
C GLY A 179 2.75 8.36 12.92
N VAL A 180 3.16 7.43 13.80
CA VAL A 180 4.40 6.66 13.64
C VAL A 180 4.27 5.67 12.49
N PHE A 181 3.17 4.92 12.43
CA PHE A 181 2.92 3.95 11.35
C PHE A 181 2.77 4.62 9.98
N VAL A 182 2.10 5.77 9.92
CA VAL A 182 1.94 6.56 8.69
C VAL A 182 3.27 7.11 8.22
N LEU A 183 4.09 7.64 9.13
CA LEU A 183 5.46 8.07 8.81
C LEU A 183 6.27 6.90 8.25
N ARG A 184 6.16 5.72 8.87
CA ARG A 184 6.87 4.53 8.41
C ARG A 184 6.42 4.08 7.02
N LEU A 185 5.12 4.13 6.74
CA LEU A 185 4.56 3.80 5.43
C LEU A 185 5.07 4.77 4.34
N ARG A 186 5.19 6.04 4.68
CA ARG A 186 5.78 7.09 3.82
C ARG A 186 7.28 6.86 3.59
N GLU A 187 8.04 6.52 4.62
CA GLU A 187 9.46 6.18 4.48
C GLU A 187 9.66 5.00 3.53
N LEU A 188 8.83 3.96 3.66
CA LEU A 188 8.85 2.81 2.76
C LEU A 188 8.51 3.21 1.32
N SER A 189 7.51 4.07 1.09
CA SER A 189 7.18 4.53 -0.27
C SER A 189 8.31 5.35 -0.90
N TRP A 190 9.02 6.17 -0.12
CA TRP A 190 10.21 6.90 -0.58
C TRP A 190 11.38 5.99 -0.90
N MET A 191 11.64 4.97 -0.08
CA MET A 191 12.68 3.98 -0.38
C MET A 191 12.34 3.21 -1.66
N LEU A 192 11.07 2.85 -1.85
CA LEU A 192 10.59 2.20 -3.06
C LEU A 192 10.77 3.09 -4.29
N ASP A 193 10.40 4.36 -4.21
CA ASP A 193 10.62 5.33 -5.31
C ASP A 193 12.09 5.44 -5.69
N ALA A 194 12.99 5.56 -4.70
CA ALA A 194 14.42 5.64 -4.96
C ALA A 194 14.98 4.35 -5.61
N VAL A 195 14.68 3.19 -5.03
CA VAL A 195 15.20 1.89 -5.49
C VAL A 195 14.64 1.54 -6.87
N PHE A 196 13.33 1.69 -7.08
CA PHE A 196 12.72 1.40 -8.37
C PHE A 196 12.97 2.48 -9.41
N GLY A 197 13.21 3.73 -9.01
CA GLY A 197 13.72 4.77 -9.90
C GLY A 197 15.09 4.39 -10.50
N GLU A 198 15.99 3.83 -9.71
CA GLU A 198 17.26 3.29 -10.18
C GLU A 198 17.06 2.11 -11.15
N VAL A 199 16.22 1.14 -10.80
CA VAL A 199 15.87 0.01 -11.69
C VAL A 199 15.33 0.51 -13.02
N SER A 200 14.40 1.46 -12.98
CA SER A 200 13.73 2.03 -14.13
C SER A 200 14.74 2.75 -15.04
N GLY A 201 15.60 3.59 -14.47
CA GLY A 201 16.66 4.29 -15.19
C GLY A 201 17.72 3.35 -15.79
N THR A 202 18.24 2.42 -15.00
CA THR A 202 19.28 1.47 -15.44
C THR A 202 18.78 0.49 -16.50
N THR A 203 17.54 0.01 -16.36
CA THR A 203 16.93 -0.89 -17.34
C THR A 203 16.66 -0.16 -18.66
N ARG A 204 16.21 1.10 -18.64
CA ARG A 204 16.02 1.91 -19.86
C ARG A 204 17.33 2.19 -20.60
N ALA A 205 18.45 2.31 -19.89
CA ALA A 205 19.78 2.44 -20.48
C ALA A 205 20.24 1.16 -21.19
N TYR A 206 19.70 0.00 -20.81
CA TYR A 206 20.03 -1.31 -21.39
C TYR A 206 19.29 -1.54 -22.73
N ARG A 207 19.92 -1.09 -23.82
CA ARG A 207 19.30 -1.08 -25.15
C ARG A 207 18.93 -2.47 -25.69
N CYS A 208 17.87 -2.48 -26.48
CA CYS A 208 17.53 -3.58 -27.37
C CYS A 208 18.24 -3.44 -28.71
N PRO A 209 18.57 -4.57 -29.38
CA PRO A 209 18.97 -4.52 -30.77
C PRO A 209 17.86 -3.90 -31.62
N GLN A 210 18.22 -3.20 -32.70
CA GLN A 210 17.26 -2.54 -33.58
C GLN A 210 16.35 -3.54 -34.30
N VAL A 211 16.84 -4.77 -34.52
CA VAL A 211 16.10 -5.85 -35.17
C VAL A 211 16.19 -7.10 -34.31
N CYS A 212 15.03 -7.66 -33.93
CA CYS A 212 14.93 -8.95 -33.25
C CYS A 212 14.41 -10.03 -34.21
N VAL A 213 15.30 -10.91 -34.63
CA VAL A 213 15.02 -12.01 -35.57
C VAL A 213 14.49 -13.28 -34.89
N THR A 214 14.67 -13.44 -33.58
CA THR A 214 14.16 -14.59 -32.82
C THR A 214 13.03 -14.18 -31.88
N VAL A 215 12.12 -15.12 -31.61
CA VAL A 215 11.05 -14.96 -30.61
C VAL A 215 11.64 -14.62 -29.23
N SER A 216 12.73 -15.28 -28.84
CA SER A 216 13.47 -15.01 -27.60
C SER A 216 14.02 -13.58 -27.51
N CYS A 217 14.54 -13.02 -28.61
CA CYS A 217 15.00 -11.63 -28.66
C CYS A 217 13.84 -10.66 -28.47
N ARG A 218 12.75 -10.85 -29.23
CA ARG A 218 11.57 -9.98 -29.16
C ARG A 218 11.02 -9.90 -27.74
N TRP A 219 10.92 -11.05 -27.09
CA TRP A 219 10.40 -11.12 -25.74
C TRP A 219 11.33 -10.59 -24.67
N THR A 220 12.63 -10.86 -24.78
CA THR A 220 13.61 -10.23 -23.89
C THR A 220 13.51 -8.71 -24.00
N CYS A 221 13.27 -8.19 -25.20
CA CYS A 221 13.03 -6.76 -25.41
C CYS A 221 11.70 -6.24 -24.91
N GLU A 222 10.64 -7.05 -24.98
CA GLU A 222 9.35 -6.73 -24.35
C GLU A 222 9.51 -6.65 -22.83
N MET A 223 10.12 -7.66 -22.21
CA MET A 223 10.38 -7.70 -20.77
C MET A 223 11.22 -6.54 -20.26
N LYS A 224 12.22 -6.10 -21.03
CA LYS A 224 12.98 -4.88 -20.72
C LYS A 224 12.14 -3.61 -20.75
N LYS A 225 11.11 -3.54 -21.59
CA LYS A 225 10.21 -2.38 -21.66
C LYS A 225 9.15 -2.44 -20.57
N THR A 226 8.69 -3.64 -20.26
CA THR A 226 7.70 -3.93 -19.23
C THR A 226 8.25 -3.62 -17.84
N LEU A 227 9.45 -4.11 -17.50
CA LEU A 227 10.00 -3.97 -16.16
C LEU A 227 9.98 -2.51 -15.63
N PRO A 228 10.48 -1.50 -16.35
CA PRO A 228 10.38 -0.10 -15.92
C PRO A 228 8.94 0.37 -15.72
N ALA A 229 8.00 -0.04 -16.58
CA ALA A 229 6.62 0.39 -16.50
C ALA A 229 5.90 -0.20 -15.27
N GLU A 230 6.18 -1.45 -14.94
CA GLU A 230 5.58 -2.11 -13.78
C GLU A 230 6.18 -1.60 -12.47
N VAL A 231 7.50 -1.43 -12.38
CA VAL A 231 8.11 -0.84 -11.17
C VAL A 231 7.64 0.60 -10.94
N ASP A 232 7.53 1.43 -11.99
CA ASP A 232 6.99 2.79 -11.88
C ASP A 232 5.51 2.78 -11.43
N SER A 233 4.73 1.81 -11.93
CA SER A 233 3.32 1.64 -11.55
C SER A 233 3.18 1.25 -10.08
N LEU A 234 4.04 0.35 -9.59
CA LEU A 234 4.08 -0.06 -8.19
C LEU A 234 4.46 1.11 -7.27
N VAL A 235 5.42 1.94 -7.67
CA VAL A 235 5.78 3.18 -6.96
C VAL A 235 4.61 4.15 -6.89
N ALA A 236 3.91 4.38 -8.01
CA ALA A 236 2.76 5.26 -8.04
C ALA A 236 1.63 4.81 -7.10
N LEU A 237 1.37 3.50 -7.04
CA LEU A 237 0.38 2.91 -6.14
C LEU A 237 0.75 3.07 -4.67
N THR A 238 1.98 2.70 -4.31
CA THR A 238 2.46 2.77 -2.91
C THR A 238 2.54 4.22 -2.42
N THR A 239 3.00 5.15 -3.26
CA THR A 239 3.03 6.58 -2.95
C THR A 239 1.63 7.13 -2.71
N ARG A 240 0.66 6.79 -3.58
CA ARG A 240 -0.70 7.30 -3.43
C ARG A 240 -1.39 6.73 -2.20
N LEU A 241 -1.18 5.44 -1.91
CA LEU A 241 -1.76 4.81 -0.72
C LEU A 241 -1.16 5.39 0.57
N ALA A 242 0.15 5.65 0.61
CA ALA A 242 0.77 6.36 1.73
C ALA A 242 0.14 7.75 1.93
N SER A 243 -0.07 8.51 0.85
CA SER A 243 -0.70 9.84 0.90
C SER A 243 -2.16 9.82 1.39
N ILE A 244 -2.91 8.75 1.10
CA ILE A 244 -4.25 8.54 1.67
C ILE A 244 -4.16 8.45 3.20
N PHE A 245 -3.26 7.63 3.72
CA PHE A 245 -3.08 7.47 5.16
C PHE A 245 -2.53 8.74 5.84
N GLU A 246 -1.66 9.50 5.18
CA GLU A 246 -1.27 10.85 5.63
C GLU A 246 -2.47 11.79 5.73
N THR A 247 -3.38 11.73 4.77
CA THR A 247 -4.59 12.56 4.77
C THR A 247 -5.54 12.16 5.90
N ILE A 248 -5.66 10.85 6.17
CA ILE A 248 -6.42 10.30 7.31
C ILE A 248 -5.82 10.81 8.63
N GLN A 249 -4.50 10.69 8.81
CA GLN A 249 -3.79 11.20 9.99
C GLN A 249 -4.03 12.70 10.19
N ALA A 250 -3.87 13.50 9.12
CA ALA A 250 -4.08 14.94 9.18
C ALA A 250 -5.53 15.32 9.56
N PHE A 251 -6.51 14.55 9.07
CA PHE A 251 -7.90 14.74 9.46
C PHE A 251 -8.11 14.46 10.95
N ILE A 252 -7.56 13.34 11.46
CA ILE A 252 -7.61 12.97 12.88
C ILE A 252 -6.90 14.03 13.75
N ASP A 253 -5.77 14.57 13.32
CA ASP A 253 -5.06 15.66 14.00
C ASP A 253 -5.90 16.93 14.10
N ALA A 254 -6.54 17.33 13.00
CA ALA A 254 -7.44 18.49 12.98
C ALA A 254 -8.68 18.28 13.87
N ASP A 255 -9.23 17.08 13.91
CA ASP A 255 -10.40 16.74 14.72
C ASP A 255 -10.13 16.84 16.22
N VAL A 256 -9.01 16.29 16.67
CA VAL A 256 -8.65 16.40 18.10
C VAL A 256 -8.24 17.81 18.48
N TYR A 257 -7.64 18.56 17.55
CA TYR A 257 -7.37 19.97 17.79
C TYR A 257 -8.67 20.72 18.14
N ILE A 258 -9.76 20.47 17.41
CA ILE A 258 -11.09 21.04 17.73
C ILE A 258 -11.55 20.60 19.12
N GLY A 259 -11.39 19.33 19.48
CA GLY A 259 -11.71 18.84 20.83
C GLY A 259 -10.91 19.52 21.95
N CYS A 260 -9.76 20.12 21.65
CA CYS A 260 -8.94 20.89 22.59
C CYS A 260 -9.34 22.38 22.69
N LEU A 261 -10.13 22.89 21.74
CA LEU A 261 -10.49 24.32 21.70
C LEU A 261 -11.51 24.68 22.80
N PRO A 262 -11.43 25.89 23.39
CA PRO A 262 -12.41 26.34 24.36
C PRO A 262 -13.74 26.67 23.67
N GLY A 263 -14.86 26.17 24.22
CA GLY A 263 -16.19 26.71 23.89
C GLY A 263 -17.22 25.73 23.32
N ALA A 264 -17.40 24.56 23.92
CA ALA A 264 -18.63 23.79 23.72
C ALA A 264 -19.86 24.59 24.21
N GLY A 265 -20.51 25.36 23.33
CA GLY A 265 -21.82 25.98 23.60
C GLY A 265 -21.99 27.49 23.40
N LYS A 266 -21.00 28.22 22.86
CA LYS A 266 -21.20 29.61 22.36
C LYS A 266 -20.82 29.70 20.88
N SER A 267 -21.33 30.72 20.17
CA SER A 267 -21.12 30.91 18.72
C SER A 267 -19.69 30.57 18.29
N PRO A 268 -19.49 29.85 17.17
CA PRO A 268 -18.20 29.29 16.81
C PRO A 268 -17.16 30.41 16.71
N THR A 269 -16.09 30.28 17.50
CA THR A 269 -14.95 31.20 17.45
C THR A 269 -14.31 31.15 16.07
N PHE A 270 -13.52 32.17 15.73
CA PHE A 270 -12.74 32.16 14.49
C PHE A 270 -11.91 30.88 14.35
N GLU A 271 -11.28 30.44 15.45
CA GLU A 271 -10.47 29.21 15.52
C GLU A 271 -11.28 27.94 15.21
N HIS A 272 -12.54 27.84 15.67
CA HIS A 272 -13.41 26.71 15.32
C HIS A 272 -13.73 26.69 13.83
N ARG A 273 -14.03 27.86 13.24
CA ARG A 273 -14.33 27.96 11.79
C ARG A 273 -13.13 27.60 10.93
N GLU A 274 -11.94 28.04 11.33
CA GLU A 274 -10.70 27.71 10.64
C GLU A 274 -10.39 26.21 10.71
N ALA A 275 -10.60 25.58 11.86
CA ALA A 275 -10.41 24.15 12.03
C ALA A 275 -11.45 23.33 11.23
N GLU A 276 -12.71 23.75 11.20
CA GLU A 276 -13.75 23.13 10.35
C GLU A 276 -13.43 23.25 8.85
N ALA A 277 -12.93 24.41 8.40
CA ALA A 277 -12.47 24.58 7.02
C ALA A 277 -11.27 23.68 6.69
N THR A 278 -10.39 23.45 7.66
CA THR A 278 -9.25 22.54 7.54
C THR A 278 -9.71 21.09 7.39
N LEU A 279 -10.68 20.64 8.19
CA LEU A 279 -11.29 19.31 8.03
C LEU A 279 -11.95 19.14 6.66
N ALA A 280 -12.71 20.12 6.19
CA ALA A 280 -13.35 20.06 4.87
C ALA A 280 -12.32 19.91 3.74
N ARG A 281 -11.17 20.61 3.86
CA ARG A 281 -10.05 20.47 2.93
C ARG A 281 -9.44 19.06 2.97
N HIS A 282 -9.21 18.52 4.16
CA HIS A 282 -8.68 17.16 4.31
C HIS A 282 -9.65 16.10 3.79
N ALA A 283 -10.96 16.25 4.03
CA ALA A 283 -11.98 15.37 3.45
C ALA A 283 -12.00 15.43 1.92
N HIS A 284 -11.91 16.63 1.34
CA HIS A 284 -11.85 16.78 -0.11
C HIS A 284 -10.59 16.10 -0.69
N ASN A 285 -9.44 16.33 -0.07
CA ASN A 285 -8.18 15.68 -0.46
C ASN A 285 -8.26 14.17 -0.33
N LEU A 286 -8.89 13.65 0.73
CA LEU A 286 -9.07 12.21 0.94
C LEU A 286 -9.91 11.61 -0.18
N SER A 287 -11.06 12.22 -0.48
CA SER A 287 -11.93 11.78 -1.57
C SER A 287 -11.20 11.79 -2.93
N SER A 288 -10.48 12.87 -3.22
CA SER A 288 -9.67 12.99 -4.44
C SER A 288 -8.58 11.93 -4.52
N ASN A 289 -7.82 11.74 -3.44
CA ASN A 289 -6.73 10.74 -3.37
C ASN A 289 -7.25 9.31 -3.52
N VAL A 290 -8.38 8.98 -2.88
CA VAL A 290 -9.03 7.67 -3.01
C VAL A 290 -9.50 7.43 -4.45
N GLY A 291 -10.17 8.41 -5.06
CA GLY A 291 -10.63 8.29 -6.46
C GLY A 291 -9.47 8.17 -7.46
N GLU A 292 -8.38 8.88 -7.24
CA GLU A 292 -7.14 8.73 -8.03
C GLU A 292 -6.52 7.35 -7.84
N PHE A 293 -6.43 6.87 -6.59
CA PHE A 293 -5.87 5.56 -6.28
C PHE A 293 -6.67 4.43 -6.93
N GLN A 294 -7.99 4.50 -6.90
CA GLN A 294 -8.86 3.51 -7.56
C GLN A 294 -8.68 3.50 -9.08
N ARG A 295 -8.56 4.68 -9.70
CA ARG A 295 -8.25 4.79 -11.14
C ARG A 295 -6.91 4.14 -11.46
N LEU A 296 -5.88 4.43 -10.64
CA LEU A 296 -4.55 3.84 -10.80
C LEU A 296 -4.62 2.32 -10.65
N LEU A 297 -5.23 1.82 -9.59
CA LEU A 297 -5.41 0.39 -9.30
C LEU A 297 -6.09 -0.35 -10.44
N LYS A 298 -7.22 0.16 -10.95
CA LYS A 298 -7.94 -0.46 -12.07
C LYS A 298 -7.12 -0.44 -13.36
N GLY A 299 -6.52 0.72 -13.67
CA GLY A 299 -5.71 0.89 -14.87
C GLY A 299 -4.45 0.02 -14.88
N THR A 300 -3.79 -0.13 -13.73
CA THR A 300 -2.62 -1.00 -13.57
C THR A 300 -3.02 -2.47 -13.49
N GLY A 301 -4.10 -2.81 -12.80
CA GLY A 301 -4.59 -4.19 -12.67
C GLY A 301 -4.99 -4.80 -14.00
N GLY A 302 -5.70 -4.04 -14.84
CA GLY A 302 -6.04 -4.50 -16.21
C GLY A 302 -4.79 -4.76 -17.06
N LYS A 303 -3.74 -3.93 -16.93
CA LYS A 303 -2.47 -4.15 -17.64
C LYS A 303 -1.73 -5.38 -17.12
N LEU A 304 -1.69 -5.58 -15.81
CA LEU A 304 -1.05 -6.75 -15.18
C LEU A 304 -1.71 -8.05 -15.63
N LEU A 305 -3.04 -8.09 -15.70
CA LEU A 305 -3.78 -9.27 -16.19
C LEU A 305 -3.43 -9.58 -17.66
N GLN A 306 -3.43 -8.57 -18.54
CA GLN A 306 -3.04 -8.74 -19.94
C GLN A 306 -1.57 -9.15 -20.11
N LEU A 307 -0.70 -8.65 -19.23
CA LEU A 307 0.72 -9.01 -19.23
C LEU A 307 0.90 -10.45 -18.75
N ARG A 308 0.20 -10.86 -17.70
CA ARG A 308 0.19 -12.23 -17.18
C ARG A 308 -0.20 -13.24 -18.25
N GLU A 309 -1.27 -12.97 -18.99
CA GLU A 309 -1.74 -13.81 -20.10
C GLU A 309 -0.67 -13.94 -21.19
N ARG A 310 -0.09 -12.82 -21.64
CA ARG A 310 1.01 -12.83 -22.61
C ARG A 310 2.22 -13.62 -22.12
N MET A 311 2.55 -13.53 -20.83
CA MET A 311 3.65 -14.29 -20.22
C MET A 311 3.38 -15.80 -20.22
N LEU A 312 2.14 -16.22 -19.98
CA LEU A 312 1.73 -17.63 -20.05
C LEU A 312 1.79 -18.17 -21.48
N ASP A 313 1.22 -17.43 -22.44
CA ASP A 313 1.26 -17.79 -23.86
C ASP A 313 2.70 -17.97 -24.31
N PHE A 314 3.56 -17.03 -23.93
CA PHE A 314 4.97 -17.10 -24.26
C PHE A 314 5.67 -18.30 -23.63
N ALA A 315 5.47 -18.56 -22.34
CA ALA A 315 6.08 -19.71 -21.66
C ALA A 315 5.69 -21.04 -22.32
N SER A 316 4.49 -21.13 -22.90
CA SER A 316 4.04 -22.31 -23.64
C SER A 316 4.86 -22.59 -24.90
N LEU A 317 5.39 -21.56 -25.57
CA LEU A 317 6.18 -21.67 -26.80
C LEU A 317 7.59 -22.24 -26.59
N PHE A 318 8.04 -22.40 -25.34
CA PHE A 318 9.39 -22.91 -25.01
C PHE A 318 9.35 -24.29 -24.32
N LYS A 319 8.17 -24.93 -24.23
CA LYS A 319 8.07 -26.30 -23.70
C LYS A 319 8.60 -27.30 -24.73
N PRO A 320 9.35 -28.34 -24.32
CA PRO A 320 9.84 -29.35 -25.27
C PRO A 320 8.65 -30.09 -25.90
N GLY A 321 8.50 -29.98 -27.22
CA GLY A 321 7.37 -30.58 -27.98
C GLY A 321 6.80 -29.69 -29.09
N HIS A 322 7.20 -28.41 -29.14
CA HIS A 322 7.01 -27.49 -30.26
C HIS A 322 8.36 -26.96 -30.76
#